data_AF-A0A935N1K3-F1
#
_entry.id   AF-A0A935N1K3-F1
#
_cell.length_a   1.000
_cell.length_b   1.000
_cell.length_c   1.000
_cell.angle_alpha   90.00
_cell.angle_beta   90.00
_cell.angle_gamma   90.00
#
_symmetry.space_group_name_H-M   'P 1'
#
loop_
_entity.id
_entity.type
_entity.pdbx_description
1 polymer ?
#
loop_
_entity_poly.entity_id
_entity_poly.type
_entity_poly.pdbx_seq_one_letter_code
_entity_poly.pdbx_strand_id
1 'polypeptide(L)'
;MSNLTKALILIVAILAIGVGLVVWKKKVGGHSTASFNSISRGEIEMLLADVSKTNPMILKKLAEDPEMKKQQIENLKQLLAFASQAQRDGLANTPTNIQEMDNVRSEIIAVNYDREVNKDKGPMPAFGFITEDQVKAYWAEDEQPKAGPSFMERIGLGGEKESRTHQVEFDDFLNAKIEILKAGNPEMKDREISEEEKTQARDIFAKIRIYKAEYNTKLAAGELAKDFVERTNLQVKLQQAQFLARLFSEKATEKTKVTDEEIDAYIKSHPELDPAAKKATAQGILDRAKAGEDFAKLADEFSQDPGNKGPDGKGQGGLYKDVPKGRMVAPFETAALALEPGQIAPELVETDFGYHIIKLERKLGPSTSKPAAAAPGQPPAPTGDTYDARHILISTGFKDPENPTAREAPVKDYVRTKLETEKEKKLIDEIVAANNISVPTDFTVPEVTEEQMQQMRQKQQSQGMPPGAQMQPGANPEVKPGKPEPKKPEPKKPEAKK
;
A
#
# COMPACT_ATOMS: atom_id res chain seq x y z
N MET A 1 -1.50 -5.58 6.35
CA MET A 1 -0.26 -5.11 5.71
C MET A 1 0.80 -4.94 6.78
N SER A 2 1.90 -5.68 6.69
CA SER A 2 3.06 -5.56 7.60
C SER A 2 3.74 -4.20 7.41
N ASN A 3 4.62 -3.82 8.34
CA ASN A 3 5.42 -2.60 8.19
C ASN A 3 6.34 -2.71 6.97
N LEU A 4 6.88 -3.90 6.71
CA LEU A 4 7.47 -4.35 5.45
C LEU A 4 6.67 -3.93 4.19
N THR A 5 5.36 -4.17 4.14
CA THR A 5 4.51 -3.75 2.99
C THR A 5 4.45 -2.23 2.88
N LYS A 6 4.31 -1.53 4.01
CA LYS A 6 4.21 -0.06 4.07
C LYS A 6 5.54 0.61 3.66
N ALA A 7 6.68 0.04 4.04
CA ALA A 7 8.01 0.51 3.65
C ALA A 7 8.24 0.38 2.14
N LEU A 8 7.90 -0.78 1.56
CA LEU A 8 7.89 -0.96 0.10
C LEU A 8 6.94 0.03 -0.59
N ILE A 9 5.75 0.28 -0.04
CA ILE A 9 4.82 1.31 -0.55
C ILE A 9 5.39 2.74 -0.43
N LEU A 10 6.19 3.06 0.59
CA LEU A 10 6.81 4.38 0.75
C LEU A 10 8.03 4.58 -0.18
N ILE A 11 8.83 3.53 -0.41
CA ILE A 11 9.87 3.48 -1.43
C ILE A 11 9.25 3.66 -2.82
N VAL A 12 8.13 2.97 -3.07
CA VAL A 12 7.31 3.20 -4.25
C VAL A 12 6.84 4.65 -4.26
N ALA A 13 6.29 5.24 -3.20
CA ALA A 13 5.81 6.62 -3.17
C ALA A 13 6.90 7.67 -3.51
N ILE A 14 8.15 7.45 -3.09
CA ILE A 14 9.26 8.39 -3.29
C ILE A 14 9.95 8.21 -4.66
N LEU A 15 9.89 7.00 -5.25
CA LEU A 15 10.21 6.78 -6.67
C LEU A 15 8.99 7.04 -7.59
N ALA A 16 7.78 7.14 -7.02
CA ALA A 16 6.51 7.49 -7.66
C ALA A 16 6.24 9.01 -7.63
N ILE A 17 7.31 9.80 -7.66
CA ILE A 17 7.26 11.05 -8.40
C ILE A 17 8.28 11.03 -9.55
N GLY A 18 7.87 10.40 -10.66
CA GLY A 18 8.68 10.32 -11.88
C GLY A 18 7.87 10.48 -13.18
N VAL A 19 6.54 10.40 -13.12
CA VAL A 19 5.59 10.52 -14.24
C VAL A 19 4.15 10.68 -13.68
N GLY A 20 3.11 10.66 -14.53
CA GLY A 20 1.91 9.88 -14.20
C GLY A 20 2.22 8.40 -14.49
N LEU A 21 2.43 7.59 -13.44
CA LEU A 21 3.46 6.53 -13.47
C LEU A 21 3.10 5.18 -14.09
N VAL A 22 3.84 4.84 -15.16
CA VAL A 22 4.26 3.48 -15.55
C VAL A 22 5.78 3.52 -15.89
N VAL A 23 6.52 2.42 -15.65
CA VAL A 23 7.80 2.39 -14.88
C VAL A 23 8.62 1.09 -15.10
N TRP A 24 9.96 0.91 -15.08
CA TRP A 24 11.21 1.63 -15.46
C TRP A 24 12.28 0.51 -15.79
N LYS A 25 12.63 0.26 -17.08
CA LYS A 25 13.09 -1.04 -17.68
C LYS A 25 14.05 -0.75 -18.94
N LYS A 26 15.24 -1.21 -19.52
CA LYS A 26 16.36 -2.27 -19.53
C LYS A 26 17.79 -1.62 -19.48
N LYS A 27 18.88 -2.42 -19.41
CA LYS A 27 19.94 -2.50 -20.48
C LYS A 27 20.68 -3.87 -20.60
N VAL A 28 20.98 -4.28 -21.84
CA VAL A 28 21.76 -5.47 -22.26
C VAL A 28 23.27 -5.14 -22.38
N GLY A 29 24.20 -6.10 -22.36
CA GLY A 29 24.06 -7.55 -22.37
C GLY A 29 25.37 -8.27 -22.03
N GLY A 30 25.33 -9.61 -22.04
CA GLY A 30 26.27 -10.45 -21.29
C GLY A 30 25.71 -10.77 -19.90
N HIS A 31 25.86 -12.01 -19.42
CA HIS A 31 25.20 -12.48 -18.19
C HIS A 31 25.92 -12.06 -16.90
N SER A 32 26.23 -10.77 -16.76
CA SER A 32 26.35 -10.18 -15.43
C SER A 32 24.94 -10.10 -14.85
N THR A 33 24.64 -10.93 -13.86
CA THR A 33 23.52 -10.63 -12.94
C THR A 33 23.76 -9.23 -12.38
N ALA A 34 22.74 -8.38 -12.39
CA ALA A 34 22.89 -7.00 -11.93
C ALA A 34 23.08 -7.04 -10.40
N SER A 35 24.24 -6.63 -9.89
CA SER A 35 24.46 -6.68 -8.44
C SER A 35 23.56 -5.67 -7.75
N PHE A 36 22.60 -6.18 -6.98
CA PHE A 36 21.72 -5.38 -6.14
C PHE A 36 22.36 -5.02 -4.79
N ASN A 37 23.62 -5.38 -4.53
CA ASN A 37 24.23 -5.15 -3.23
C ASN A 37 24.71 -3.71 -2.98
N SER A 38 24.66 -2.82 -3.98
CA SER A 38 25.27 -1.50 -3.87
C SER A 38 24.63 -0.46 -4.76
N ILE A 39 24.66 0.78 -4.30
CA ILE A 39 24.38 1.98 -5.09
C ILE A 39 25.46 3.02 -4.79
N SER A 40 25.93 3.73 -5.81
CA SER A 40 26.93 4.79 -5.68
C SER A 40 26.30 6.13 -5.30
N ARG A 41 27.13 7.06 -4.78
CA ARG A 41 26.70 8.43 -4.49
C ARG A 41 26.16 9.13 -5.75
N GLY A 42 26.82 8.97 -6.89
CA GLY A 42 26.37 9.53 -8.17
C GLY A 42 25.03 8.96 -8.65
N GLU A 43 24.77 7.67 -8.43
CA GLU A 43 23.43 7.09 -8.67
C GLU A 43 22.38 7.71 -7.73
N ILE A 44 22.66 7.92 -6.44
CA ILE A 44 21.72 8.59 -5.52
C ILE A 44 21.46 10.04 -5.96
N GLU A 45 22.51 10.82 -6.23
CA GLU A 45 22.39 12.22 -6.66
C GLU A 45 21.65 12.36 -8.00
N MET A 46 21.79 11.38 -8.91
CA MET A 46 21.05 11.27 -10.16
C MET A 46 19.54 11.03 -9.94
N LEU A 47 19.14 10.18 -8.97
CA LEU A 47 17.72 10.01 -8.61
C LEU A 47 17.13 11.31 -8.05
N LEU A 48 17.86 11.97 -7.15
CA LEU A 48 17.42 13.21 -6.54
C LEU A 48 17.27 14.32 -7.60
N ALA A 49 18.17 14.38 -8.59
CA ALA A 49 18.06 15.32 -9.71
C ALA A 49 16.84 15.11 -10.62
N ASP A 50 16.26 13.90 -10.66
CA ASP A 50 14.95 13.69 -11.31
C ASP A 50 13.78 14.05 -10.39
N VAL A 51 13.86 13.72 -9.10
CA VAL A 51 12.85 14.13 -8.10
C VAL A 51 12.75 15.67 -8.00
N SER A 52 13.84 16.42 -8.23
CA SER A 52 13.82 17.90 -8.26
C SER A 52 12.94 18.47 -9.39
N LYS A 53 12.74 17.73 -10.48
CA LYS A 53 11.95 18.13 -11.66
C LYS A 53 10.47 17.78 -11.49
N THR A 54 10.18 16.76 -10.68
CA THR A 54 8.85 16.14 -10.57
C THR A 54 8.14 16.50 -9.25
N ASN A 55 8.85 16.49 -8.13
CA ASN A 55 8.39 16.93 -6.81
C ASN A 55 9.51 17.66 -6.03
N PRO A 56 9.80 18.92 -6.36
CA PRO A 56 10.67 19.78 -5.55
C PRO A 56 10.27 19.86 -4.05
N MET A 57 9.00 19.68 -3.68
CA MET A 57 8.55 19.74 -2.28
C MET A 57 9.10 18.58 -1.43
N ILE A 58 9.20 17.35 -1.96
CA ILE A 58 9.77 16.23 -1.19
C ILE A 58 11.29 16.35 -1.07
N LEU A 59 11.99 16.90 -2.09
CA LEU A 59 13.41 17.22 -1.95
C LEU A 59 13.66 18.27 -0.87
N LYS A 60 12.87 19.36 -0.86
CA LYS A 60 13.00 20.39 0.17
C LYS A 60 12.85 19.78 1.57
N LYS A 61 11.82 18.95 1.78
CA LYS A 61 11.67 18.24 3.06
C LYS A 61 12.83 17.28 3.34
N LEU A 62 13.33 16.53 2.36
CA LEU A 62 14.47 15.62 2.50
C LEU A 62 15.79 16.34 2.86
N ALA A 63 15.94 17.61 2.50
CA ALA A 63 17.05 18.47 2.91
C ALA A 63 16.86 19.06 4.32
N GLU A 64 15.62 19.38 4.70
CA GLU A 64 15.27 19.99 5.99
C GLU A 64 15.10 18.97 7.14
N ASP A 65 14.87 17.69 6.85
CA ASP A 65 14.51 16.61 7.80
C ASP A 65 15.58 15.48 7.81
N PRO A 66 16.53 15.49 8.77
CA PRO A 66 17.59 14.48 8.86
C PRO A 66 17.08 13.04 9.10
N GLU A 67 15.98 12.89 9.83
CA GLU A 67 15.38 11.58 10.09
C GLU A 67 14.67 11.05 8.83
N MET A 68 14.07 11.93 8.00
CA MET A 68 13.63 11.55 6.66
C MET A 68 14.80 11.10 5.77
N LYS A 69 15.94 11.82 5.78
CA LYS A 69 17.14 11.42 5.00
C LYS A 69 17.64 10.03 5.43
N LYS A 70 17.75 9.80 6.73
CA LYS A 70 18.10 8.52 7.35
C LYS A 70 17.12 7.42 6.99
N GLN A 71 15.80 7.66 7.09
CA GLN A 71 14.79 6.68 6.71
C GLN A 71 14.88 6.31 5.22
N GLN A 72 15.21 7.24 4.31
CA GLN A 72 15.42 6.90 2.90
C GLN A 72 16.67 6.05 2.66
N ILE A 73 17.72 6.22 3.47
CA ILE A 73 18.92 5.37 3.43
C ILE A 73 18.60 3.96 3.90
N GLU A 74 17.88 3.79 5.02
CA GLU A 74 17.49 2.46 5.52
C GLU A 74 16.48 1.77 4.59
N ASN A 75 15.49 2.50 4.08
CA ASN A 75 14.58 2.04 3.02
C ASN A 75 15.35 1.50 1.79
N LEU A 76 16.37 2.23 1.33
CA LEU A 76 17.17 1.85 0.16
C LEU A 76 18.09 0.66 0.46
N LYS A 77 18.69 0.60 1.66
CA LYS A 77 19.41 -0.60 2.14
C LYS A 77 18.49 -1.82 2.16
N GLN A 78 17.27 -1.71 2.69
CA GLN A 78 16.29 -2.79 2.77
C GLN A 78 15.90 -3.32 1.38
N LEU A 79 15.64 -2.42 0.42
CA LEU A 79 15.38 -2.76 -0.98
C LEU A 79 16.53 -3.57 -1.59
N LEU A 80 17.77 -3.07 -1.45
CA LEU A 80 18.98 -3.69 -1.98
C LEU A 80 19.31 -5.02 -1.28
N ALA A 81 19.08 -5.10 0.04
CA ALA A 81 19.21 -6.30 0.86
C ALA A 81 18.28 -7.42 0.38
N PHE A 82 16.99 -7.10 0.25
CA PHE A 82 15.97 -8.08 -0.13
C PHE A 82 16.14 -8.53 -1.60
N ALA A 83 16.50 -7.62 -2.51
CA ALA A 83 16.82 -7.97 -3.89
C ALA A 83 18.07 -8.85 -4.01
N SER A 84 19.11 -8.56 -3.23
CA SER A 84 20.33 -9.39 -3.19
C SER A 84 20.05 -10.78 -2.60
N GLN A 85 19.24 -10.86 -1.54
CA GLN A 85 18.85 -12.13 -0.94
C GLN A 85 17.95 -12.94 -1.88
N ALA A 86 17.01 -12.30 -2.58
CA ALA A 86 16.21 -12.97 -3.60
C ALA A 86 17.08 -13.61 -4.70
N GLN A 87 18.14 -12.91 -5.14
CA GLN A 87 19.10 -13.46 -6.10
C GLN A 87 19.89 -14.66 -5.52
N ARG A 88 20.29 -14.60 -4.24
CA ARG A 88 20.96 -15.73 -3.55
C ARG A 88 20.04 -16.93 -3.32
N ASP A 89 18.79 -16.69 -2.97
CA ASP A 89 17.71 -17.69 -2.81
C ASP A 89 17.24 -18.26 -4.17
N GLY A 90 17.88 -17.89 -5.28
CA GLY A 90 17.58 -18.37 -6.63
C GLY A 90 16.30 -17.80 -7.26
N LEU A 91 15.60 -16.88 -6.60
CA LEU A 91 14.36 -16.30 -7.11
C LEU A 91 14.57 -15.58 -8.44
N ALA A 92 15.71 -14.91 -8.63
CA ALA A 92 16.06 -14.24 -9.89
C ALA A 92 16.32 -15.20 -11.07
N ASN A 93 16.39 -16.52 -10.82
CA ASN A 93 16.85 -17.53 -11.78
C ASN A 93 15.73 -18.47 -12.27
N THR A 94 14.48 -18.31 -11.83
CA THR A 94 13.36 -19.09 -12.40
C THR A 94 13.04 -18.60 -13.82
N PRO A 95 12.55 -19.43 -14.75
CA PRO A 95 12.23 -18.99 -16.11
C PRO A 95 11.27 -17.80 -16.14
N THR A 96 10.20 -17.86 -15.34
CA THR A 96 9.22 -16.78 -15.18
C THR A 96 9.84 -15.51 -14.61
N ASN A 97 10.75 -15.60 -13.62
CA ASN A 97 11.37 -14.41 -13.05
C ASN A 97 12.50 -13.86 -13.91
N ILE A 98 13.17 -14.67 -14.75
CA ILE A 98 14.10 -14.21 -15.78
C ILE A 98 13.31 -13.48 -16.87
N GLN A 99 12.20 -14.05 -17.34
CA GLN A 99 11.36 -13.45 -18.35
C GLN A 99 10.66 -12.19 -17.81
N GLU A 100 10.13 -12.20 -16.59
CA GLU A 100 9.59 -11.01 -15.94
C GLU A 100 10.71 -10.03 -15.61
N MET A 101 11.93 -10.44 -15.29
CA MET A 101 13.07 -9.52 -15.23
C MET A 101 13.38 -8.93 -16.62
N ASP A 102 13.19 -9.64 -17.73
CA ASP A 102 13.24 -9.00 -19.06
C ASP A 102 11.99 -8.19 -19.41
N ASN A 103 10.82 -8.48 -18.84
CA ASN A 103 9.62 -7.64 -18.89
C ASN A 103 9.65 -6.49 -17.87
N VAL A 104 10.61 -6.51 -16.95
CA VAL A 104 11.14 -5.44 -16.09
C VAL A 104 12.43 -4.86 -16.70
N ARG A 105 12.71 -5.24 -17.96
CA ARG A 105 13.67 -4.57 -18.84
C ARG A 105 13.02 -3.99 -20.10
N SER A 106 12.22 -4.67 -20.93
CA SER A 106 12.00 -4.20 -22.30
C SER A 106 11.24 -2.86 -22.46
N GLU A 107 10.51 -2.36 -21.45
CA GLU A 107 9.57 -1.22 -21.57
C GLU A 107 10.12 0.23 -21.47
N ILE A 108 10.92 0.69 -20.50
CA ILE A 108 11.31 2.13 -20.45
C ILE A 108 12.60 2.49 -21.18
N ILE A 109 13.23 1.50 -21.78
CA ILE A 109 13.99 1.65 -22.99
C ILE A 109 13.00 2.22 -24.02
N ALA A 110 11.81 1.63 -24.18
CA ALA A 110 10.78 2.21 -25.02
C ALA A 110 10.16 3.52 -24.46
N VAL A 111 9.79 3.61 -23.17
CA VAL A 111 9.10 4.78 -22.56
C VAL A 111 10.01 5.96 -22.20
N ASN A 112 11.28 5.78 -21.79
CA ASN A 112 12.21 6.91 -21.71
C ASN A 112 12.64 7.34 -23.11
N TYR A 113 12.84 6.42 -24.05
CA TYR A 113 13.15 6.79 -25.44
C TYR A 113 11.99 7.55 -26.06
N ASP A 114 10.75 7.07 -25.93
CA ASP A 114 9.51 7.78 -26.28
C ASP A 114 9.52 9.20 -25.73
N ARG A 115 9.74 9.37 -24.42
CA ARG A 115 9.83 10.70 -23.79
C ARG A 115 10.99 11.53 -24.32
N GLU A 116 12.15 10.95 -24.59
CA GLU A 116 13.37 11.67 -25.01
C GLU A 116 13.30 12.12 -26.48
N VAL A 117 12.76 11.28 -27.38
CA VAL A 117 12.61 11.60 -28.82
C VAL A 117 11.31 12.35 -29.12
N ASN A 118 10.37 12.40 -28.18
CA ASN A 118 9.10 13.11 -28.32
C ASN A 118 8.90 14.26 -27.29
N LYS A 119 9.89 14.60 -26.45
CA LYS A 119 9.82 15.68 -25.44
C LYS A 119 9.30 17.02 -26.00
N ASP A 120 9.72 17.37 -27.22
CA ASP A 120 9.38 18.62 -27.88
C ASP A 120 8.03 18.57 -28.64
N LYS A 121 7.37 17.39 -28.68
CA LYS A 121 6.13 17.15 -29.44
C LYS A 121 4.85 17.32 -28.61
N GLY A 122 4.96 17.74 -27.35
CA GLY A 122 3.84 17.99 -26.44
C GLY A 122 3.33 16.74 -25.68
N PRO A 123 2.32 16.91 -24.82
CA PRO A 123 1.86 15.86 -23.91
C PRO A 123 1.01 14.81 -24.63
N MET A 124 1.54 13.59 -24.76
CA MET A 124 0.81 12.39 -25.20
C MET A 124 0.89 11.29 -24.13
N PRO A 125 -0.03 10.31 -24.15
CA PRO A 125 0.15 9.03 -23.45
C PRO A 125 1.44 8.33 -23.92
N ALA A 126 2.00 7.46 -23.08
CA ALA A 126 3.15 6.64 -23.45
C ALA A 126 2.83 5.81 -24.72
N PHE A 127 3.78 5.77 -25.65
CA PHE A 127 3.66 5.16 -26.98
C PHE A 127 2.64 5.82 -27.94
N GLY A 128 2.03 6.96 -27.56
CA GLY A 128 1.02 7.63 -28.38
C GLY A 128 1.53 8.17 -29.72
N PHE A 129 2.85 8.22 -29.93
CA PHE A 129 3.48 8.61 -31.20
C PHE A 129 3.80 7.42 -32.13
N ILE A 130 3.57 6.17 -31.71
CA ILE A 130 3.66 4.99 -32.60
C ILE A 130 2.31 4.79 -33.29
N THR A 131 2.31 4.77 -34.63
CA THR A 131 1.10 4.57 -35.42
C THR A 131 0.66 3.11 -35.45
N GLU A 132 -0.62 2.87 -35.77
CA GLU A 132 -1.11 1.50 -36.03
C GLU A 132 -0.31 0.80 -37.14
N ASP A 133 0.15 1.54 -38.14
CA ASP A 133 0.82 0.96 -39.30
C ASP A 133 2.26 0.53 -38.98
N GLN A 134 2.92 1.19 -38.03
CA GLN A 134 4.16 0.69 -37.43
C GLN A 134 3.93 -0.59 -36.63
N VAL A 135 2.81 -0.69 -35.90
CA VAL A 135 2.43 -1.92 -35.18
C VAL A 135 2.10 -3.05 -36.17
N LYS A 136 1.35 -2.77 -37.25
CA LYS A 136 1.05 -3.75 -38.31
C LYS A 136 2.33 -4.23 -39.01
N ALA A 137 3.25 -3.32 -39.33
CA ALA A 137 4.55 -3.65 -39.94
C ALA A 137 5.39 -4.57 -39.03
N TYR A 138 5.52 -4.25 -37.74
CA TYR A 138 6.22 -5.08 -36.76
C TYR A 138 5.67 -6.53 -36.69
N TRP A 139 4.34 -6.70 -36.82
CA TRP A 139 3.75 -8.04 -36.86
C TRP A 139 3.89 -8.75 -38.21
N ALA A 140 3.99 -8.02 -39.32
CA ALA A 140 4.21 -8.58 -40.65
C ALA A 140 5.65 -9.06 -40.90
N GLU A 141 6.62 -8.67 -40.06
CA GLU A 141 8.01 -9.18 -40.13
C GLU A 141 8.10 -10.69 -39.86
N ASP A 142 7.19 -11.26 -39.07
CA ASP A 142 7.11 -12.72 -38.84
C ASP A 142 6.72 -13.52 -40.09
N GLU A 143 6.06 -12.88 -41.07
CA GLU A 143 5.60 -13.52 -42.31
C GLU A 143 6.63 -13.42 -43.45
N GLN A 144 7.72 -12.65 -43.27
CA GLN A 144 8.75 -12.50 -44.29
C GLN A 144 9.77 -13.65 -44.25
N PRO A 145 10.17 -14.21 -45.41
CA PRO A 145 11.18 -15.27 -45.46
C PRO A 145 12.55 -14.73 -45.03
N LYS A 146 12.96 -15.01 -43.78
CA LYS A 146 14.31 -14.72 -43.26
C LYS A 146 15.36 -15.23 -44.26
N ALA A 147 16.28 -14.36 -44.69
CA ALA A 147 17.04 -14.47 -45.94
C ALA A 147 18.20 -15.50 -45.94
N GLY A 148 17.90 -16.75 -45.60
CA GLY A 148 18.84 -17.87 -45.50
C GLY A 148 19.71 -17.84 -44.24
N PRO A 149 20.43 -18.93 -43.95
CA PRO A 149 21.33 -18.98 -42.79
C PRO A 149 22.49 -18.00 -42.98
N SER A 150 22.87 -17.33 -41.89
CA SER A 150 24.00 -16.41 -41.80
C SER A 150 25.34 -17.10 -42.08
N PHE A 151 26.39 -16.31 -42.33
CA PHE A 151 27.75 -16.85 -42.47
C PHE A 151 28.20 -17.63 -41.23
N MET A 152 27.82 -17.18 -40.02
CA MET A 152 28.15 -17.86 -38.77
C MET A 152 27.44 -19.22 -38.62
N GLU A 153 26.15 -19.31 -38.97
CA GLU A 153 25.44 -20.59 -38.99
C GLU A 153 26.02 -21.57 -40.01
N ARG A 154 26.39 -21.07 -41.21
CA ARG A 154 27.02 -21.89 -42.27
C ARG A 154 28.40 -22.47 -41.89
N ILE A 155 29.07 -21.91 -40.89
CA ILE A 155 30.36 -22.40 -40.37
C ILE A 155 30.26 -23.05 -38.97
N GLY A 156 29.03 -23.29 -38.47
CA GLY A 156 28.82 -23.96 -37.18
C GLY A 156 29.12 -23.11 -35.93
N LEU A 157 29.15 -21.78 -36.08
CA LEU A 157 29.39 -20.81 -34.99
C LEU A 157 28.17 -19.91 -34.70
N GLY A 158 27.02 -20.20 -35.30
CA GLY A 158 25.76 -19.49 -35.06
C GLY A 158 25.21 -19.76 -33.66
N GLY A 159 25.37 -18.80 -32.74
CA GLY A 159 24.75 -18.86 -31.41
C GLY A 159 23.26 -18.52 -31.46
N GLU A 160 22.43 -19.31 -30.77
CA GLU A 160 20.97 -19.12 -30.73
C GLU A 160 20.56 -17.74 -30.17
N LYS A 161 20.05 -16.83 -31.02
CA LYS A 161 19.21 -15.71 -30.55
C LYS A 161 18.31 -14.99 -31.56
N GLU A 162 18.58 -15.01 -32.87
CA GLU A 162 17.79 -14.23 -33.86
C GLU A 162 16.67 -15.04 -34.57
N SER A 163 16.48 -16.30 -34.16
CA SER A 163 15.54 -17.23 -34.83
C SER A 163 14.07 -17.03 -34.48
N ARG A 164 13.72 -16.61 -33.24
CA ARG A 164 12.32 -16.59 -32.75
C ARG A 164 11.44 -15.62 -33.54
N THR A 165 10.12 -15.82 -33.43
CA THR A 165 9.07 -14.94 -33.98
C THR A 165 8.58 -13.95 -32.91
N HIS A 166 8.09 -12.80 -33.35
CA HIS A 166 7.47 -11.79 -32.48
C HIS A 166 6.25 -12.33 -31.73
N GLN A 167 5.48 -13.24 -32.35
CA GLN A 167 4.37 -13.92 -31.66
C GLN A 167 4.88 -14.76 -30.47
N VAL A 168 5.93 -15.56 -30.66
CA VAL A 168 6.50 -16.40 -29.59
C VAL A 168 7.15 -15.55 -28.48
N GLU A 169 7.76 -14.40 -28.81
CA GLU A 169 8.24 -13.48 -27.77
C GLU A 169 7.10 -12.78 -27.00
N PHE A 170 5.93 -12.60 -27.63
CA PHE A 170 4.73 -12.04 -26.97
C PHE A 170 4.07 -13.06 -26.05
N ASP A 171 4.01 -14.32 -26.46
CA ASP A 171 3.46 -15.40 -25.63
C ASP A 171 4.31 -15.58 -24.35
N ASP A 172 5.65 -15.56 -24.45
CA ASP A 172 6.56 -15.51 -23.29
C ASP A 172 6.30 -14.30 -22.38
N PHE A 173 6.16 -13.10 -22.97
CA PHE A 173 5.89 -11.86 -22.23
C PHE A 173 4.56 -11.94 -21.47
N LEU A 174 3.49 -12.35 -22.15
CA LEU A 174 2.14 -12.41 -21.61
C LEU A 174 2.02 -13.48 -20.52
N ASN A 175 2.54 -14.69 -20.77
CA ASN A 175 2.47 -15.79 -19.80
C ASN A 175 3.21 -15.44 -18.50
N ALA A 176 4.41 -14.85 -18.59
CA ALA A 176 5.14 -14.41 -17.40
C ALA A 176 4.39 -13.30 -16.62
N LYS A 177 3.76 -12.34 -17.32
CA LYS A 177 2.89 -11.34 -16.68
C LYS A 177 1.70 -11.97 -15.95
N ILE A 178 1.03 -12.93 -16.60
CA ILE A 178 -0.13 -13.63 -16.01
C ILE A 178 0.28 -14.43 -14.78
N GLU A 179 1.37 -15.20 -14.84
CA GLU A 179 1.83 -16.00 -13.69
C GLU A 179 2.13 -15.12 -12.46
N ILE A 180 2.84 -14.00 -12.66
CA ILE A 180 3.17 -13.05 -11.59
C ILE A 180 1.92 -12.34 -11.04
N LEU A 181 0.97 -11.96 -11.90
CA LEU A 181 -0.31 -11.39 -11.48
C LEU A 181 -1.17 -12.38 -10.66
N LYS A 182 -1.13 -13.68 -11.02
CA LYS A 182 -1.86 -14.74 -10.32
C LYS A 182 -1.21 -15.17 -9.01
N ALA A 183 0.12 -15.25 -8.96
CA ALA A 183 0.86 -15.51 -7.73
C ALA A 183 0.64 -14.38 -6.70
N GLY A 184 0.64 -13.13 -7.16
CA GLY A 184 0.54 -11.93 -6.32
C GLY A 184 -0.86 -11.44 -5.97
N ASN A 185 -1.95 -12.11 -6.41
CA ASN A 185 -3.34 -11.76 -6.04
C ASN A 185 -4.28 -13.00 -6.06
N PRO A 186 -4.85 -13.42 -4.92
CA PRO A 186 -5.84 -14.50 -4.85
C PRO A 186 -7.07 -14.31 -5.76
N GLU A 187 -7.52 -13.07 -5.98
CA GLU A 187 -8.68 -12.75 -6.83
C GLU A 187 -8.40 -13.01 -8.32
N MET A 188 -7.12 -13.00 -8.73
CA MET A 188 -6.69 -13.22 -10.11
C MET A 188 -6.47 -14.70 -10.43
N LYS A 189 -6.27 -15.55 -9.41
CA LYS A 189 -5.80 -16.93 -9.53
C LYS A 189 -6.57 -17.73 -10.58
N ASP A 190 -7.89 -17.75 -10.47
CA ASP A 190 -8.78 -18.52 -11.34
C ASP A 190 -9.41 -17.66 -12.45
N ARG A 191 -9.01 -16.38 -12.57
CA ARG A 191 -9.49 -15.46 -13.61
C ARG A 191 -8.84 -15.77 -14.96
N GLU A 192 -9.62 -15.74 -16.03
CA GLU A 192 -9.10 -15.71 -17.40
C GLU A 192 -8.75 -14.27 -17.82
N ILE A 193 -7.98 -14.14 -18.89
CA ILE A 193 -7.63 -12.85 -19.53
C ILE A 193 -8.42 -12.77 -20.83
N SER A 194 -9.16 -11.68 -21.04
CA SER A 194 -10.07 -11.56 -22.20
C SER A 194 -9.30 -11.34 -23.51
N GLU A 195 -9.95 -11.56 -24.65
CA GLU A 195 -9.33 -11.29 -25.96
C GLU A 195 -9.05 -9.80 -26.18
N GLU A 196 -9.84 -8.91 -25.59
CA GLU A 196 -9.57 -7.47 -25.56
C GLU A 196 -8.33 -7.14 -24.73
N GLU A 197 -8.16 -7.75 -23.56
CA GLU A 197 -6.96 -7.60 -22.72
C GLU A 197 -5.72 -8.15 -23.42
N LYS A 198 -5.81 -9.31 -24.08
CA LYS A 198 -4.73 -9.88 -24.92
C LYS A 198 -4.39 -8.96 -26.09
N THR A 199 -5.40 -8.40 -26.76
CA THR A 199 -5.21 -7.48 -27.90
C THR A 199 -4.50 -6.19 -27.46
N GLN A 200 -4.90 -5.61 -26.32
CA GLN A 200 -4.22 -4.45 -25.73
C GLN A 200 -2.78 -4.79 -25.32
N ALA A 201 -2.55 -5.95 -24.69
CA ALA A 201 -1.21 -6.42 -24.35
C ALA A 201 -0.33 -6.60 -25.60
N ARG A 202 -0.91 -7.07 -26.72
CA ARG A 202 -0.21 -7.29 -28.00
C ARG A 202 0.19 -5.97 -28.67
N ASP A 203 -0.69 -4.97 -28.67
CA ASP A 203 -0.38 -3.60 -29.13
C ASP A 203 0.74 -2.97 -28.29
N ILE A 204 0.61 -3.00 -26.95
CA ILE A 204 1.60 -2.46 -26.02
C ILE A 204 2.95 -3.20 -26.16
N PHE A 205 2.94 -4.52 -26.34
CA PHE A 205 4.15 -5.31 -26.56
C PHE A 205 4.90 -4.90 -27.84
N ALA A 206 4.18 -4.74 -28.96
CA ALA A 206 4.77 -4.27 -30.21
C ALA A 206 5.38 -2.87 -30.05
N LYS A 207 4.64 -1.93 -29.44
CA LYS A 207 5.12 -0.57 -29.13
C LYS A 207 6.38 -0.57 -28.24
N ILE A 208 6.42 -1.44 -27.24
CA ILE A 208 7.60 -1.70 -26.40
C ILE A 208 8.77 -2.24 -27.23
N ARG A 209 8.52 -3.13 -28.20
CA ARG A 209 9.57 -3.74 -29.02
C ARG A 209 10.13 -2.79 -30.08
N ILE A 210 9.29 -1.98 -30.72
CA ILE A 210 9.67 -0.97 -31.72
C ILE A 210 10.68 0.04 -31.14
N TYR A 211 10.31 0.80 -30.11
CA TYR A 211 11.24 1.78 -29.52
C TYR A 211 12.43 1.12 -28.79
N LYS A 212 12.34 -0.15 -28.38
CA LYS A 212 13.50 -0.92 -27.90
C LYS A 212 14.49 -1.23 -29.02
N ALA A 213 14.02 -1.57 -30.22
CA ALA A 213 14.88 -1.74 -31.38
C ALA A 213 15.54 -0.40 -31.75
N GLU A 214 14.76 0.68 -31.85
CA GLU A 214 15.29 2.01 -32.12
C GLU A 214 16.34 2.48 -31.10
N TYR A 215 16.05 2.39 -29.79
CA TYR A 215 17.01 2.73 -28.74
C TYR A 215 18.30 1.93 -28.86
N ASN A 216 18.21 0.62 -29.14
CA ASN A 216 19.40 -0.24 -29.27
C ASN A 216 20.25 0.18 -30.49
N THR A 217 19.61 0.53 -31.60
CA THR A 217 20.28 1.07 -32.80
C THR A 217 20.95 2.42 -32.49
N LYS A 218 20.24 3.35 -31.84
CA LYS A 218 20.78 4.66 -31.44
C LYS A 218 21.90 4.54 -30.41
N LEU A 219 21.83 3.56 -29.51
CA LEU A 219 22.91 3.21 -28.60
C LEU A 219 24.16 2.72 -29.35
N ALA A 220 23.99 1.78 -30.28
CA ALA A 220 25.10 1.20 -31.04
C ALA A 220 25.80 2.23 -31.94
N ALA A 221 25.04 3.20 -32.47
CA ALA A 221 25.56 4.35 -33.21
C ALA A 221 26.18 5.45 -32.32
N GLY A 222 26.08 5.36 -30.99
CA GLY A 222 26.57 6.38 -30.06
C GLY A 222 25.74 7.67 -30.00
N GLU A 223 24.52 7.66 -30.57
CA GLU A 223 23.65 8.85 -30.68
C GLU A 223 22.91 9.19 -29.37
N LEU A 224 22.92 8.31 -28.37
CA LEU A 224 22.26 8.55 -27.09
C LEU A 224 23.19 9.22 -26.08
N ALA A 225 22.71 10.29 -25.43
CA ALA A 225 23.44 10.98 -24.37
C ALA A 225 23.78 10.02 -23.20
N LYS A 226 25.02 10.10 -22.71
CA LYS A 226 25.54 9.21 -21.64
C LYS A 226 24.67 9.27 -20.37
N ASP A 227 24.33 10.47 -19.91
CA ASP A 227 23.43 10.73 -18.77
C ASP A 227 22.07 10.02 -18.93
N PHE A 228 21.43 10.17 -20.09
CA PHE A 228 20.17 9.50 -20.41
C PHE A 228 20.29 7.96 -20.37
N VAL A 229 21.41 7.42 -20.86
CA VAL A 229 21.72 5.99 -20.77
C VAL A 229 21.91 5.54 -19.31
N GLU A 230 22.66 6.30 -18.51
CA GLU A 230 22.96 5.95 -17.12
C GLU A 230 21.72 6.03 -16.21
N ARG A 231 20.87 7.06 -16.35
CA ARG A 231 19.52 7.10 -15.74
C ARG A 231 18.70 5.86 -16.10
N THR A 232 18.60 5.58 -17.40
CA THR A 232 17.83 4.44 -17.92
C THR A 232 18.34 3.11 -17.36
N ASN A 233 19.65 2.95 -17.13
CA ASN A 233 20.23 1.77 -16.49
C ASN A 233 19.96 1.70 -14.97
N LEU A 234 20.04 2.83 -14.27
CA LEU A 234 19.89 2.90 -12.81
C LEU A 234 18.48 2.53 -12.37
N GLN A 235 17.46 3.18 -12.93
CA GLN A 235 16.09 2.94 -12.51
C GLN A 235 15.58 1.54 -12.94
N VAL A 236 16.23 0.87 -13.89
CA VAL A 236 16.07 -0.58 -14.14
C VAL A 236 16.54 -1.41 -12.96
N LYS A 237 17.78 -1.18 -12.51
CA LYS A 237 18.36 -1.85 -11.35
C LYS A 237 17.46 -1.69 -10.12
N LEU A 238 16.85 -0.52 -9.94
CA LEU A 238 15.87 -0.28 -8.88
C LEU A 238 14.52 -1.00 -9.09
N GLN A 239 13.96 -1.06 -10.31
CA GLN A 239 12.72 -1.81 -10.55
C GLN A 239 12.89 -3.31 -10.47
N GLN A 240 13.99 -3.84 -10.99
CA GLN A 240 14.35 -5.24 -10.82
C GLN A 240 14.61 -5.56 -9.33
N ALA A 241 15.21 -4.64 -8.57
CA ALA A 241 15.30 -4.77 -7.13
C ALA A 241 13.92 -4.76 -6.45
N GLN A 242 12.99 -3.89 -6.85
CA GLN A 242 11.64 -3.84 -6.27
C GLN A 242 10.84 -5.12 -6.54
N PHE A 243 10.92 -5.65 -7.75
CA PHE A 243 10.33 -6.94 -8.12
C PHE A 243 10.88 -8.09 -7.27
N LEU A 244 12.21 -8.22 -7.21
CA LEU A 244 12.87 -9.28 -6.42
C LEU A 244 12.64 -9.11 -4.92
N ALA A 245 12.67 -7.88 -4.41
CA ALA A 245 12.42 -7.58 -3.00
C ALA A 245 10.98 -7.88 -2.59
N ARG A 246 9.99 -7.72 -3.48
CA ARG A 246 8.61 -8.19 -3.24
C ARG A 246 8.57 -9.71 -3.10
N LEU A 247 9.13 -10.45 -4.06
CA LEU A 247 9.15 -11.92 -4.03
C LEU A 247 9.85 -12.47 -2.78
N PHE A 248 10.90 -11.79 -2.30
CA PHE A 248 11.53 -12.14 -1.02
C PHE A 248 10.72 -11.69 0.20
N SER A 249 10.09 -10.50 0.17
CA SER A 249 9.25 -9.98 1.26
C SER A 249 8.12 -10.93 1.63
N GLU A 250 7.51 -11.59 0.65
CA GLU A 250 6.46 -12.60 0.86
C GLU A 250 7.02 -13.81 1.64
N LYS A 251 8.23 -14.30 1.31
CA LYS A 251 8.96 -15.34 2.08
C LYS A 251 9.52 -14.86 3.42
N ALA A 252 9.89 -13.59 3.54
CA ALA A 252 10.44 -13.00 4.76
C ALA A 252 9.36 -12.90 5.84
N THR A 253 8.13 -12.58 5.45
CA THR A 253 6.96 -12.47 6.35
C THR A 253 6.69 -13.78 7.10
N GLU A 254 6.96 -14.94 6.50
CA GLU A 254 6.88 -16.25 7.17
C GLU A 254 7.87 -16.37 8.34
N LYS A 255 9.08 -15.80 8.20
CA LYS A 255 10.18 -15.87 9.18
C LYS A 255 10.03 -14.87 10.33
N THR A 256 9.27 -13.78 10.11
CA THR A 256 9.06 -12.73 11.12
C THR A 256 7.84 -12.98 12.01
N LYS A 257 6.95 -13.91 11.65
CA LYS A 257 5.82 -14.34 12.48
C LYS A 257 6.28 -14.72 13.90
N VAL A 258 5.41 -14.48 14.86
CA VAL A 258 5.60 -14.88 16.26
C VAL A 258 4.52 -15.85 16.69
N THR A 259 4.85 -16.78 17.56
CA THR A 259 3.90 -17.75 18.11
C THR A 259 3.21 -17.21 19.35
N ASP A 260 2.07 -17.77 19.73
CA ASP A 260 1.38 -17.34 20.96
C ASP A 260 2.18 -17.69 22.22
N GLU A 261 3.08 -18.69 22.19
CA GLU A 261 4.03 -18.97 23.27
C GLU A 261 5.11 -17.87 23.40
N GLU A 262 5.58 -17.27 22.30
CA GLU A 262 6.50 -16.12 22.34
C GLU A 262 5.77 -14.88 22.91
N ILE A 263 4.52 -14.67 22.51
CA ILE A 263 3.66 -13.59 23.02
C ILE A 263 3.43 -13.75 24.53
N ASP A 264 3.06 -14.94 24.99
CA ASP A 264 2.76 -15.19 26.41
C ASP A 264 4.02 -15.21 27.28
N ALA A 265 5.18 -15.61 26.75
CA ALA A 265 6.47 -15.45 27.40
C ALA A 265 6.88 -13.97 27.54
N TYR A 266 6.59 -13.14 26.53
CA TYR A 266 6.83 -11.70 26.60
C TYR A 266 5.90 -11.03 27.62
N ILE A 267 4.60 -11.30 27.59
CA ILE A 267 3.64 -10.76 28.59
C ILE A 267 4.04 -11.16 30.01
N LYS A 268 4.41 -12.43 30.23
CA LYS A 268 4.87 -12.94 31.53
C LYS A 268 6.15 -12.27 32.06
N SER A 269 6.96 -11.67 31.18
CA SER A 269 8.18 -10.93 31.55
C SER A 269 7.99 -9.41 31.65
N HIS A 270 6.79 -8.91 31.33
CA HIS A 270 6.43 -7.48 31.30
C HIS A 270 5.15 -7.26 32.14
N PRO A 271 5.25 -7.15 33.49
CA PRO A 271 4.08 -7.08 34.38
C PRO A 271 3.14 -5.91 34.13
N GLU A 272 3.59 -4.85 33.47
CA GLU A 272 2.76 -3.73 33.01
C GLU A 272 1.73 -4.13 31.92
N LEU A 273 1.88 -5.32 31.33
CA LEU A 273 0.99 -5.92 30.35
C LEU A 273 0.03 -6.96 30.95
N ASP A 274 0.11 -7.27 32.24
CA ASP A 274 -0.67 -8.34 32.86
C ASP A 274 -2.16 -7.94 33.06
N PRO A 275 -3.12 -8.59 32.38
CA PRO A 275 -4.54 -8.33 32.56
C PRO A 275 -5.06 -8.72 33.95
N ALA A 276 -4.35 -9.54 34.74
CA ALA A 276 -4.78 -9.92 36.08
C ALA A 276 -4.89 -8.71 37.03
N ALA A 277 -4.00 -7.72 36.91
CA ALA A 277 -4.07 -6.47 37.66
C ALA A 277 -5.31 -5.64 37.27
N LYS A 278 -5.65 -5.61 35.97
CA LYS A 278 -6.89 -4.99 35.47
C LYS A 278 -8.14 -5.73 35.97
N LYS A 279 -8.13 -7.07 35.99
CA LYS A 279 -9.23 -7.91 36.50
C LYS A 279 -9.48 -7.69 38.00
N ALA A 280 -8.42 -7.65 38.80
CA ALA A 280 -8.51 -7.34 40.24
C ALA A 280 -9.07 -5.93 40.49
N THR A 281 -8.63 -4.93 39.72
CA THR A 281 -9.14 -3.55 39.78
C THR A 281 -10.64 -3.50 39.44
N ALA A 282 -11.05 -4.15 38.34
CA ALA A 282 -12.46 -4.21 37.94
C ALA A 282 -13.32 -4.92 38.99
N GLN A 283 -12.84 -6.02 39.58
CA GLN A 283 -13.55 -6.75 40.62
C GLN A 283 -13.80 -5.87 41.86
N GLY A 284 -12.80 -5.12 42.33
CA GLY A 284 -12.95 -4.21 43.46
C GLY A 284 -13.98 -3.09 43.21
N ILE A 285 -14.12 -2.62 41.96
CA ILE A 285 -15.13 -1.62 41.58
C ILE A 285 -16.52 -2.27 41.46
N LEU A 286 -16.61 -3.51 40.95
CA LEU A 286 -17.86 -4.29 40.92
C LEU A 286 -18.41 -4.50 42.33
N ASP A 287 -17.54 -4.83 43.28
CA ASP A 287 -17.92 -5.09 44.67
C ASP A 287 -18.30 -3.80 45.42
N ARG A 288 -17.63 -2.66 45.15
CA ARG A 288 -18.07 -1.31 45.58
C ARG A 288 -19.46 -0.96 45.05
N ALA A 289 -19.71 -1.18 43.76
CA ALA A 289 -21.00 -0.91 43.14
C ALA A 289 -22.12 -1.79 43.72
N LYS A 290 -21.85 -3.08 43.97
CA LYS A 290 -22.78 -4.01 44.65
C LYS A 290 -23.03 -3.64 46.12
N ALA A 291 -22.05 -3.03 46.80
CA ALA A 291 -22.20 -2.52 48.17
C ALA A 291 -23.09 -1.26 48.27
N GLY A 292 -23.60 -0.74 47.14
CA GLY A 292 -24.52 0.40 47.10
C GLY A 292 -23.85 1.76 46.89
N GLU A 293 -22.56 1.78 46.49
CA GLU A 293 -21.91 3.02 46.09
C GLU A 293 -22.49 3.56 44.76
N ASP A 294 -22.44 4.88 44.58
CA ASP A 294 -23.01 5.57 43.43
C ASP A 294 -22.31 5.18 42.12
N PHE A 295 -22.99 4.33 41.33
CA PHE A 295 -22.51 3.81 40.05
C PHE A 295 -22.09 4.92 39.08
N ALA A 296 -22.77 6.09 39.09
CA ALA A 296 -22.40 7.19 38.21
C ALA A 296 -21.06 7.79 38.63
N LYS A 297 -20.81 7.97 39.93
CA LYS A 297 -19.51 8.43 40.44
C LYS A 297 -18.41 7.42 40.15
N LEU A 298 -18.65 6.12 40.37
CA LEU A 298 -17.69 5.07 40.05
C LEU A 298 -17.35 5.03 38.55
N ALA A 299 -18.32 5.27 37.67
CA ALA A 299 -18.06 5.37 36.23
C ALA A 299 -17.21 6.62 35.88
N ASP A 300 -17.52 7.76 36.49
CA ASP A 300 -16.78 9.02 36.26
C ASP A 300 -15.37 9.04 36.85
N GLU A 301 -15.13 8.27 37.91
CA GLU A 301 -13.82 8.09 38.54
C GLU A 301 -12.95 7.02 37.83
N PHE A 302 -13.54 5.88 37.44
CA PHE A 302 -12.77 4.70 36.99
C PHE A 302 -12.98 4.25 35.54
N SER A 303 -14.03 4.69 34.83
CA SER A 303 -14.28 4.18 33.47
C SER A 303 -13.24 4.71 32.48
N GLN A 304 -12.52 3.79 31.84
CA GLN A 304 -11.57 4.07 30.77
C GLN A 304 -12.27 4.23 29.40
N ASP A 305 -13.60 4.03 29.32
CA ASP A 305 -14.38 4.26 28.10
C ASP A 305 -14.37 5.75 27.68
N PRO A 306 -13.92 6.10 26.46
CA PRO A 306 -14.07 7.44 25.92
C PRO A 306 -15.53 7.93 25.85
N GLY A 307 -16.48 7.00 25.68
CA GLY A 307 -17.92 7.28 25.66
C GLY A 307 -18.48 7.80 26.98
N ASN A 308 -17.78 7.64 28.11
CA ASN A 308 -18.19 8.27 29.37
C ASN A 308 -17.94 9.80 29.40
N LYS A 309 -17.23 10.38 28.43
CA LYS A 309 -16.95 11.83 28.42
C LYS A 309 -17.79 12.56 27.39
N GLY A 310 -18.56 13.54 27.86
CA GLY A 310 -19.38 14.41 27.02
C GLY A 310 -18.57 15.38 26.17
N PRO A 311 -19.22 16.08 25.21
CA PRO A 311 -18.57 17.09 24.37
C PRO A 311 -17.98 18.28 25.15
N ASP A 312 -18.39 18.46 26.40
CA ASP A 312 -17.87 19.46 27.35
C ASP A 312 -16.79 18.90 28.30
N GLY A 313 -16.33 17.66 28.05
CA GLY A 313 -15.29 16.97 28.82
C GLY A 313 -15.75 16.37 30.15
N LYS A 314 -17.02 16.53 30.55
CA LYS A 314 -17.54 16.01 31.82
C LYS A 314 -17.93 14.54 31.71
N GLY A 315 -17.92 13.85 32.86
CA GLY A 315 -18.45 12.49 33.00
C GLY A 315 -19.96 12.40 32.75
N GLN A 316 -20.43 11.24 32.31
CA GLN A 316 -21.84 10.92 32.05
C GLN A 316 -22.38 9.83 33.00
N GLY A 317 -21.57 9.39 33.97
CA GLY A 317 -21.86 8.28 34.86
C GLY A 317 -21.99 6.94 34.12
N GLY A 318 -21.26 6.77 33.03
CA GLY A 318 -21.24 5.57 32.18
C GLY A 318 -22.51 5.34 31.35
N LEU A 319 -23.42 6.32 31.27
CA LEU A 319 -24.77 6.12 30.72
C LEU A 319 -24.80 6.10 29.19
N TYR A 320 -25.07 4.92 28.63
CA TYR A 320 -25.56 4.78 27.27
C TYR A 320 -27.08 4.74 27.25
N LYS A 321 -27.70 5.67 26.51
CA LYS A 321 -29.15 5.86 26.42
C LYS A 321 -29.67 5.58 25.02
N ASP A 322 -30.90 5.05 24.95
CA ASP A 322 -31.61 4.69 23.72
C ASP A 322 -30.77 3.77 22.81
N VAL A 323 -30.04 2.81 23.42
CA VAL A 323 -29.16 1.85 22.74
C VAL A 323 -30.01 0.87 21.94
N PRO A 324 -29.94 0.85 20.59
CA PRO A 324 -30.62 -0.15 19.78
C PRO A 324 -29.99 -1.52 19.98
N LYS A 325 -30.83 -2.56 20.02
CA LYS A 325 -30.38 -3.96 20.03
C LYS A 325 -29.46 -4.26 18.84
N GLY A 326 -28.39 -5.01 19.08
CA GLY A 326 -27.37 -5.39 18.09
C GLY A 326 -26.30 -4.31 17.86
N ARG A 327 -26.27 -3.23 18.64
CA ARG A 327 -25.26 -2.15 18.51
C ARG A 327 -24.02 -2.37 19.38
N MET A 328 -24.13 -3.14 20.46
CA MET A 328 -23.03 -3.46 21.36
C MET A 328 -22.43 -4.84 21.05
N VAL A 329 -21.20 -5.10 21.49
CA VAL A 329 -20.58 -6.43 21.36
C VAL A 329 -21.38 -7.50 22.10
N ALA A 330 -21.45 -8.71 21.53
CA ALA A 330 -22.38 -9.75 21.97
C ALA A 330 -22.35 -10.11 23.47
N PRO A 331 -21.17 -10.19 24.15
CA PRO A 331 -21.13 -10.47 25.59
C PRO A 331 -21.75 -9.33 26.43
N PHE A 332 -21.47 -8.07 26.05
CA PHE A 332 -22.04 -6.89 26.71
C PHE A 332 -23.55 -6.85 26.59
N GLU A 333 -24.09 -7.02 25.38
CA GLU A 333 -25.54 -6.94 25.17
C GLU A 333 -26.28 -8.11 25.83
N THR A 334 -25.71 -9.32 25.79
CA THR A 334 -26.30 -10.49 26.43
C THR A 334 -26.34 -10.33 27.94
N ALA A 335 -25.26 -9.81 28.55
CA ALA A 335 -25.23 -9.52 29.98
C ALA A 335 -26.18 -8.38 30.36
N ALA A 336 -26.24 -7.28 29.59
CA ALA A 336 -27.12 -6.14 29.86
C ALA A 336 -28.61 -6.52 29.78
N LEU A 337 -29.01 -7.30 28.78
CA LEU A 337 -30.41 -7.69 28.56
C LEU A 337 -30.89 -8.82 29.49
N ALA A 338 -29.99 -9.50 30.20
CA ALA A 338 -30.30 -10.50 31.21
C ALA A 338 -30.70 -9.90 32.59
N LEU A 339 -30.59 -8.57 32.75
CA LEU A 339 -30.85 -7.86 33.99
C LEU A 339 -32.26 -7.27 34.07
N GLU A 340 -32.72 -6.99 35.28
CA GLU A 340 -33.87 -6.11 35.54
C GLU A 340 -33.44 -4.64 35.73
N PRO A 341 -34.33 -3.65 35.51
CA PRO A 341 -34.03 -2.23 35.75
C PRO A 341 -33.51 -1.97 37.17
N GLY A 342 -32.39 -1.24 37.26
CA GLY A 342 -31.66 -0.96 38.49
C GLY A 342 -30.61 -2.00 38.87
N GLN A 343 -30.65 -3.22 38.30
CA GLN A 343 -29.76 -4.32 38.64
C GLN A 343 -28.36 -4.16 38.03
N ILE A 344 -27.33 -4.59 38.77
CA ILE A 344 -25.93 -4.70 38.35
C ILE A 344 -25.63 -6.16 37.99
N ALA A 345 -24.78 -6.39 36.99
CA ALA A 345 -24.31 -7.72 36.62
C ALA A 345 -23.68 -8.48 37.82
N PRO A 346 -23.94 -9.79 37.98
CA PRO A 346 -23.38 -10.55 39.09
C PRO A 346 -21.86 -10.75 38.99
N GLU A 347 -21.33 -10.75 37.77
CA GLU A 347 -19.92 -11.00 37.44
C GLU A 347 -19.40 -9.95 36.45
N LEU A 348 -18.07 -9.87 36.29
CA LEU A 348 -17.43 -9.03 35.27
C LEU A 348 -17.69 -9.60 33.88
N VAL A 349 -18.05 -8.73 32.93
CA VAL A 349 -18.26 -9.12 31.53
C VAL A 349 -16.98 -8.84 30.75
N GLU A 350 -16.35 -9.89 30.23
CA GLU A 350 -15.08 -9.84 29.50
C GLU A 350 -15.33 -9.67 27.99
N THR A 351 -14.65 -8.72 27.34
CA THR A 351 -14.68 -8.48 25.88
C THR A 351 -13.29 -8.11 25.37
N ASP A 352 -13.13 -7.98 24.05
CA ASP A 352 -11.89 -7.52 23.41
C ASP A 352 -11.41 -6.12 23.86
N PHE A 353 -12.30 -5.33 24.50
CA PHE A 353 -11.96 -4.04 25.11
C PHE A 353 -11.50 -4.16 26.57
N GLY A 354 -11.87 -5.24 27.27
CA GLY A 354 -11.54 -5.47 28.67
C GLY A 354 -12.71 -5.86 29.56
N TYR A 355 -12.66 -5.44 30.83
CA TYR A 355 -13.63 -5.82 31.85
C TYR A 355 -14.72 -4.75 31.99
N HIS A 356 -15.97 -5.14 31.70
CA HIS A 356 -17.14 -4.29 31.83
C HIS A 356 -17.91 -4.63 33.11
N ILE A 357 -18.19 -3.60 33.90
CA ILE A 357 -19.18 -3.61 34.97
C ILE A 357 -20.44 -2.99 34.39
N ILE A 358 -21.56 -3.71 34.38
CA ILE A 358 -22.79 -3.28 33.70
C ILE A 358 -23.93 -3.12 34.72
N LYS A 359 -24.68 -2.03 34.63
CA LYS A 359 -25.97 -1.82 35.30
C LYS A 359 -27.03 -1.48 34.26
N LEU A 360 -28.17 -2.17 34.29
CA LEU A 360 -29.30 -1.80 33.45
C LEU A 360 -30.10 -0.68 34.14
N GLU A 361 -30.41 0.41 33.43
CA GLU A 361 -31.27 1.49 33.93
C GLU A 361 -32.70 1.37 33.38
N ARG A 362 -32.83 0.96 32.11
CA ARG A 362 -34.13 0.74 31.45
C ARG A 362 -34.08 -0.50 30.56
N LYS A 363 -35.02 -1.43 30.78
CA LYS A 363 -35.18 -2.64 29.96
C LYS A 363 -35.63 -2.32 28.54
N LEU A 364 -35.47 -3.32 27.67
CA LEU A 364 -35.78 -3.28 26.26
C LEU A 364 -37.22 -2.79 25.99
N GLY A 365 -37.36 -1.77 25.13
CA GLY A 365 -38.64 -1.19 24.71
C GLY A 365 -38.47 -0.01 23.74
N PRO A 366 -39.55 0.63 23.29
CA PRO A 366 -39.49 1.70 22.29
C PRO A 366 -38.62 2.87 22.75
N SER A 367 -37.92 3.52 21.81
CA SER A 367 -37.04 4.66 22.14
C SER A 367 -37.81 5.78 22.81
N THR A 368 -37.21 6.30 23.88
CA THR A 368 -37.69 7.45 24.67
C THR A 368 -37.19 8.78 24.10
N SER A 369 -36.27 8.74 23.14
CA SER A 369 -35.82 9.93 22.42
C SER A 369 -36.93 10.45 21.51
N LYS A 370 -37.26 11.75 21.62
CA LYS A 370 -38.10 12.41 20.63
C LYS A 370 -37.35 12.36 19.29
N PRO A 371 -37.95 11.86 18.19
CA PRO A 371 -37.28 11.82 16.90
C PRO A 371 -36.76 13.21 16.52
N ALA A 372 -35.43 13.34 16.44
CA ALA A 372 -34.82 14.49 15.79
C ALA A 372 -35.27 14.48 14.32
N ALA A 373 -35.70 15.62 13.80
CA ALA A 373 -35.98 15.73 12.37
C ALA A 373 -34.68 15.44 11.62
N ALA A 374 -34.66 14.36 10.83
CA ALA A 374 -33.44 13.87 10.21
C ALA A 374 -32.80 14.96 9.35
N ALA A 375 -31.54 15.29 9.63
CA ALA A 375 -30.77 16.17 8.77
C ALA A 375 -30.63 15.53 7.38
N PRO A 376 -30.66 16.29 6.27
CA PRO A 376 -30.54 15.73 4.93
C PRO A 376 -29.28 14.87 4.79
N GLY A 377 -29.46 13.56 4.60
CA GLY A 377 -28.37 12.57 4.50
C GLY A 377 -28.12 11.71 5.73
N GLN A 378 -28.76 11.97 6.88
CA GLN A 378 -28.72 11.03 8.02
C GLN A 378 -29.78 9.92 7.89
N PRO A 379 -29.47 8.67 8.29
CA PRO A 379 -30.45 7.59 8.34
C PRO A 379 -31.55 7.89 9.38
N PRO A 380 -32.76 7.32 9.23
CA PRO A 380 -33.86 7.54 10.17
C PRO A 380 -33.52 7.05 11.58
N ALA A 381 -34.18 7.64 12.58
CA ALA A 381 -34.07 7.21 13.97
C ALA A 381 -34.40 5.70 14.12
N PRO A 382 -33.72 4.96 15.01
CA PRO A 382 -33.85 3.52 15.11
C PRO A 382 -35.30 3.11 15.47
N THR A 383 -35.96 2.39 14.56
CA THR A 383 -37.35 1.94 14.70
C THR A 383 -37.49 0.59 15.42
N GLY A 384 -36.46 0.16 16.13
CA GLY A 384 -36.45 -1.09 16.91
C GLY A 384 -36.41 -0.81 18.41
N ASP A 385 -36.54 -1.86 19.22
CA ASP A 385 -36.44 -1.73 20.66
C ASP A 385 -35.02 -1.30 21.11
N THR A 386 -35.00 -0.50 22.16
CA THR A 386 -33.81 0.09 22.77
C THR A 386 -33.76 -0.17 24.28
N TYR A 387 -32.59 -0.12 24.87
CA TYR A 387 -32.36 -0.17 26.32
C TYR A 387 -31.48 1.00 26.78
N ASP A 388 -31.52 1.31 28.08
CA ASP A 388 -30.58 2.27 28.70
C ASP A 388 -29.75 1.50 29.74
N ALA A 389 -28.43 1.64 29.69
CA ALA A 389 -27.50 0.96 30.59
C ALA A 389 -26.37 1.90 31.00
N ARG A 390 -25.87 1.75 32.22
CA ARG A 390 -24.58 2.31 32.64
C ARG A 390 -23.50 1.23 32.55
N HIS A 391 -22.30 1.62 32.18
CA HIS A 391 -21.15 0.74 32.32
C HIS A 391 -19.88 1.44 32.81
N ILE A 392 -18.98 0.65 33.39
CA ILE A 392 -17.61 1.03 33.72
C ILE A 392 -16.72 0.07 32.94
N LEU A 393 -15.84 0.60 32.08
CA LEU A 393 -14.85 -0.20 31.36
C LEU A 393 -13.49 -0.06 32.04
N ILE A 394 -12.92 -1.17 32.49
CA ILE A 394 -11.48 -1.26 32.80
C ILE A 394 -10.80 -1.89 31.59
N SER A 395 -10.11 -1.05 30.82
CA SER A 395 -9.51 -1.43 29.54
C SER A 395 -8.43 -2.50 29.74
N THR A 396 -8.44 -3.57 28.96
CA THR A 396 -7.28 -4.47 28.78
C THR A 396 -6.47 -4.11 27.53
N GLY A 397 -6.83 -3.02 26.85
CA GLY A 397 -6.02 -2.43 25.82
C GLY A 397 -4.73 -1.85 26.40
N PHE A 398 -3.61 -2.11 25.73
CA PHE A 398 -2.36 -1.42 25.98
C PHE A 398 -2.27 -0.20 25.07
N LYS A 399 -1.78 0.92 25.61
CA LYS A 399 -1.42 2.09 24.84
C LYS A 399 0.10 2.18 24.74
N ASP A 400 0.61 2.11 23.52
CA ASP A 400 2.04 2.22 23.23
C ASP A 400 2.63 3.53 23.80
N PRO A 401 3.59 3.46 24.75
CA PRO A 401 4.21 4.66 25.31
C PRO A 401 5.15 5.36 24.31
N GLU A 402 5.67 4.63 23.33
CA GLU A 402 6.50 5.20 22.24
C GLU A 402 5.63 5.88 21.17
N ASN A 403 4.33 5.57 21.12
CA ASN A 403 3.35 6.27 20.30
C ASN A 403 2.12 6.77 21.09
N PRO A 404 2.22 7.91 21.79
CA PRO A 404 1.11 8.52 22.52
C PRO A 404 -0.12 8.91 21.67
N THR A 405 -0.02 8.86 20.34
CA THR A 405 -1.13 9.11 19.40
C THR A 405 -1.82 7.83 18.91
N ALA A 406 -1.26 6.65 19.20
CA ALA A 406 -1.90 5.38 18.91
C ALA A 406 -3.22 5.23 19.69
N ARG A 407 -4.14 4.45 19.12
CA ARG A 407 -5.28 3.89 19.85
C ARG A 407 -4.78 2.77 20.75
N GLU A 408 -5.49 2.53 21.85
CA GLU A 408 -5.32 1.30 22.62
C GLU A 408 -5.62 0.08 21.74
N ALA A 409 -4.84 -0.98 21.89
CA ALA A 409 -4.98 -2.26 21.20
C ALA A 409 -4.86 -3.42 22.21
N PRO A 410 -5.48 -4.58 21.97
CA PRO A 410 -5.37 -5.73 22.87
C PRO A 410 -3.89 -6.08 23.14
N VAL A 411 -3.54 -6.40 24.38
CA VAL A 411 -2.14 -6.68 24.79
C VAL A 411 -1.45 -7.68 23.86
N LYS A 412 -2.12 -8.80 23.50
CA LYS A 412 -1.54 -9.81 22.59
C LYS A 412 -1.25 -9.26 21.19
N ASP A 413 -2.04 -8.32 20.69
CA ASP A 413 -1.85 -7.72 19.35
C ASP A 413 -0.74 -6.66 19.35
N TYR A 414 -0.64 -5.87 20.43
CA TYR A 414 0.50 -4.98 20.66
C TYR A 414 1.82 -5.78 20.74
N VAL A 415 1.85 -6.81 21.58
CA VAL A 415 3.03 -7.68 21.75
C VAL A 415 3.39 -8.40 20.45
N ARG A 416 2.40 -8.93 19.72
CA ARG A 416 2.60 -9.52 18.39
C ARG A 416 3.26 -8.51 17.45
N THR A 417 2.68 -7.33 17.30
CA THR A 417 3.19 -6.27 16.41
C THR A 417 4.61 -5.84 16.77
N LYS A 418 4.92 -5.74 18.07
CA LYS A 418 6.24 -5.38 18.58
C LYS A 418 7.29 -6.46 18.26
N LEU A 419 7.03 -7.70 18.65
CA LEU A 419 7.95 -8.83 18.42
C LEU A 419 8.14 -9.12 16.93
N GLU A 420 7.08 -9.00 16.10
CA GLU A 420 7.19 -9.09 14.64
C GLU A 420 8.08 -7.97 14.07
N THR A 421 7.96 -6.73 14.57
CA THR A 421 8.80 -5.59 14.14
C THR A 421 10.26 -5.75 14.57
N GLU A 422 10.51 -6.28 15.78
CA GLU A 422 11.86 -6.60 16.26
C GLU A 422 12.51 -7.73 15.43
N LYS A 423 11.75 -8.79 15.10
CA LYS A 423 12.18 -9.84 14.17
C LYS A 423 12.41 -9.31 12.75
N GLU A 424 11.51 -8.45 12.24
CA GLU A 424 11.62 -7.82 10.92
C GLU A 424 12.92 -7.02 10.81
N LYS A 425 13.19 -6.14 11.80
CA LYS A 425 14.43 -5.36 11.86
C LYS A 425 15.67 -6.25 11.92
N LYS A 426 15.70 -7.23 12.83
CA LYS A 426 16.85 -8.14 12.98
C LYS A 426 17.13 -8.92 11.69
N LEU A 427 16.08 -9.41 11.01
CA LEU A 427 16.20 -10.09 9.72
C LEU A 427 16.77 -9.16 8.64
N ILE A 428 16.35 -7.89 8.60
CA ILE A 428 16.92 -6.90 7.68
C ILE A 428 18.41 -6.66 7.97
N ASP A 429 18.79 -6.47 9.24
CA ASP A 429 20.20 -6.26 9.65
C ASP A 429 21.08 -7.47 9.29
N GLU A 430 20.61 -8.69 9.54
CA GLU A 430 21.30 -9.94 9.15
C GLU A 430 21.47 -10.07 7.63
N ILE A 431 20.45 -9.73 6.83
CA ILE A 431 20.51 -9.77 5.37
C ILE A 431 21.43 -8.67 4.82
N VAL A 432 21.38 -7.46 5.39
CA VAL A 432 22.25 -6.33 5.06
C VAL A 432 23.72 -6.70 5.24
N ALA A 433 24.06 -7.33 6.37
CA ALA A 433 25.40 -7.83 6.64
C ALA A 433 25.77 -8.97 5.68
N ALA A 434 24.94 -10.01 5.57
CA ALA A 434 25.23 -11.19 4.74
C ALA A 434 25.45 -10.85 3.26
N ASN A 435 24.77 -9.83 2.74
CA ASN A 435 24.83 -9.42 1.34
C ASN A 435 25.86 -8.33 1.04
N ASN A 436 26.59 -7.82 2.06
CA ASN A 436 27.52 -6.69 1.95
C ASN A 436 26.85 -5.44 1.34
N ILE A 437 25.70 -5.02 1.90
CA ILE A 437 24.90 -3.93 1.34
C ILE A 437 25.55 -2.57 1.57
N SER A 438 25.82 -1.84 0.48
CA SER A 438 26.49 -0.54 0.51
C SER A 438 25.58 0.57 -0.06
N VAL A 439 25.15 1.48 0.83
CA VAL A 439 24.42 2.71 0.49
C VAL A 439 25.16 3.91 1.11
N PRO A 440 25.79 4.79 0.31
CA PRO A 440 26.45 6.00 0.80
C PRO A 440 25.50 6.96 1.52
N THR A 441 26.00 7.63 2.56
CA THR A 441 25.24 8.59 3.38
C THR A 441 25.61 10.05 3.07
N ASP A 442 26.74 10.26 2.40
CA ASP A 442 27.39 11.54 2.12
C ASP A 442 26.89 12.25 0.84
N PHE A 443 25.79 11.78 0.25
CA PHE A 443 25.21 12.37 -0.95
C PHE A 443 24.62 13.77 -0.71
N THR A 444 24.75 14.60 -1.75
CA THR A 444 24.20 15.94 -1.86
C THR A 444 22.70 15.87 -2.18
N VAL A 445 21.88 16.70 -1.56
CA VAL A 445 20.49 16.92 -2.02
C VAL A 445 20.48 18.17 -2.90
N PRO A 446 19.97 18.11 -4.14
CA PRO A 446 19.89 19.28 -5.01
C PRO A 446 19.04 20.39 -4.38
N GLU A 447 19.51 21.64 -4.48
CA GLU A 447 18.72 22.79 -4.03
C GLU A 447 17.45 22.95 -4.88
N VAL A 448 16.38 23.38 -4.21
CA VAL A 448 15.05 23.57 -4.79
C VAL A 448 14.81 25.06 -4.96
N THR A 449 14.76 25.52 -6.20
CA THR A 449 14.57 26.94 -6.53
C THR A 449 13.12 27.38 -6.29
N GLU A 450 12.92 28.66 -5.95
CA GLU A 450 11.56 29.22 -5.88
C GLU A 450 10.85 29.18 -7.24
N GLU A 451 11.58 29.20 -8.37
CA GLU A 451 11.00 29.03 -9.69
C GLU A 451 10.38 27.63 -9.87
N GLN A 452 11.12 26.56 -9.54
CA GLN A 452 10.57 25.19 -9.55
C GLN A 452 9.34 25.06 -8.63
N MET A 453 9.37 25.72 -7.47
CA MET A 453 8.21 25.76 -6.55
C MET A 453 7.05 26.58 -7.12
N GLN A 454 7.28 27.66 -7.88
CA GLN A 454 6.23 28.43 -8.57
C GLN A 454 5.62 27.61 -9.73
N GLN A 455 6.45 26.98 -10.57
CA GLN A 455 5.99 26.09 -11.65
C GLN A 455 5.16 24.91 -11.09
N MET A 456 5.59 24.30 -9.97
CA MET A 456 4.79 23.29 -9.25
C MET A 456 3.43 23.85 -8.80
N ARG A 457 3.40 25.01 -8.13
CA ARG A 457 2.16 25.63 -7.63
C ARG A 457 1.17 25.92 -8.77
N GLN A 458 1.66 26.46 -9.89
CA GLN A 458 0.85 26.69 -11.10
C GLN A 458 0.31 25.37 -11.69
N LYS A 459 1.13 24.32 -11.75
CA LYS A 459 0.74 23.00 -12.27
C LYS A 459 -0.30 22.29 -11.40
N GLN A 460 -0.23 22.44 -10.08
CA GLN A 460 -1.25 21.92 -9.15
C GLN A 460 -2.58 22.67 -9.29
N GLN A 461 -2.52 24.01 -9.42
CA GLN A 461 -3.69 24.86 -9.64
C GLN A 461 -4.39 24.54 -10.97
N SER A 462 -3.65 24.37 -12.07
CA SER A 462 -4.23 24.03 -13.38
C SER A 462 -4.80 22.61 -13.47
N GLN A 463 -4.37 21.70 -12.58
CA GLN A 463 -4.93 20.35 -12.43
C GLN A 463 -6.07 20.27 -11.40
N GLY A 464 -6.51 21.39 -10.84
CA GLY A 464 -7.68 21.45 -9.95
C GLY A 464 -7.48 20.80 -8.57
N MET A 465 -6.24 20.51 -8.17
CA MET A 465 -5.96 20.02 -6.83
C MET A 465 -6.03 21.17 -5.81
N PRO A 466 -6.87 21.06 -4.75
CA PRO A 466 -6.95 22.11 -3.74
C PRO A 466 -5.67 22.14 -2.87
N PRO A 467 -5.12 23.33 -2.57
CA PRO A 467 -3.96 23.45 -1.70
C PRO A 467 -4.35 23.08 -0.26
N GLY A 468 -3.83 21.96 0.24
CA GLY A 468 -4.12 21.47 1.60
C GLY A 468 -4.47 19.99 1.73
N ALA A 469 -4.47 19.22 0.64
CA ALA A 469 -4.63 17.76 0.67
C ALA A 469 -3.43 17.05 1.32
N GLN A 470 -3.32 17.13 2.66
CA GLN A 470 -2.38 16.33 3.44
C GLN A 470 -2.70 14.85 3.24
N MET A 471 -1.74 14.09 2.70
CA MET A 471 -1.82 12.63 2.67
C MET A 471 -1.65 12.07 4.09
N GLN A 472 -2.75 11.99 4.85
CA GLN A 472 -2.79 11.16 6.05
C GLN A 472 -2.74 9.68 5.63
N PRO A 473 -1.78 8.89 6.12
CA PRO A 473 -1.69 7.47 5.79
C PRO A 473 -2.76 6.67 6.54
N GLY A 474 -3.96 6.55 5.96
CA GLY A 474 -5.04 5.74 6.53
C GLY A 474 -6.46 5.97 5.99
N ALA A 475 -6.72 7.02 5.21
CA ALA A 475 -8.05 7.28 4.66
C ALA A 475 -8.31 6.47 3.38
N ASN A 476 -9.21 5.48 3.47
CA ASN A 476 -9.76 4.79 2.30
C ASN A 476 -10.69 5.77 1.55
N PRO A 477 -10.58 5.98 0.22
CA PRO A 477 -11.37 6.99 -0.46
C PRO A 477 -12.84 6.57 -0.56
N GLU A 478 -13.73 7.31 0.13
CA GLU A 478 -15.17 7.10 0.03
C GLU A 478 -15.67 7.31 -1.40
N VAL A 479 -16.50 6.37 -1.87
CA VAL A 479 -17.13 6.43 -3.19
C VAL A 479 -18.14 7.57 -3.21
N LYS A 480 -17.82 8.66 -3.92
CA LYS A 480 -18.79 9.73 -4.18
C LYS A 480 -19.96 9.18 -5.00
N PRO A 481 -21.22 9.37 -4.57
CA PRO A 481 -22.38 8.99 -5.37
C PRO A 481 -22.36 9.64 -6.75
N GLY A 482 -22.70 8.87 -7.79
CA GLY A 482 -22.74 9.36 -9.16
C GLY A 482 -23.78 10.47 -9.37
N LYS A 483 -23.55 11.34 -10.36
CA LYS A 483 -24.57 12.30 -10.81
C LYS A 483 -25.81 11.53 -11.31
N PRO A 484 -27.05 11.97 -11.01
CA PRO A 484 -28.24 11.36 -11.58
C PRO A 484 -28.26 11.46 -13.10
N GLU A 485 -28.72 10.41 -13.77
CA GLU A 485 -28.98 10.44 -15.21
C GLU A 485 -30.09 11.43 -15.59
N PRO A 486 -30.03 12.04 -16.80
CA PRO A 486 -31.13 12.86 -17.29
C PRO A 486 -32.37 11.99 -17.56
N LYS A 487 -33.52 12.38 -17.01
CA LYS A 487 -34.79 11.66 -17.17
C LYS A 487 -35.16 11.50 -18.65
N LYS A 488 -35.55 10.28 -19.06
CA LYS A 488 -36.28 10.07 -20.32
C LYS A 488 -37.56 10.93 -20.34
N PRO A 489 -37.92 11.54 -21.48
CA PRO A 489 -39.18 12.27 -21.62
C PRO A 489 -40.38 11.31 -21.59
N GLU A 490 -41.49 11.76 -21.00
CA GLU A 490 -42.73 10.99 -20.91
C GLU A 490 -43.43 10.88 -22.27
N PRO A 491 -44.12 9.76 -22.56
CA PRO A 491 -44.91 9.62 -23.79
C PRO A 491 -46.16 10.51 -23.74
N LYS A 492 -46.33 11.37 -24.76
CA LYS A 492 -47.55 12.19 -24.90
C LYS A 492 -48.78 11.30 -25.05
N LYS A 493 -49.83 11.57 -24.27
CA LYS A 493 -51.18 11.05 -24.57
C LYS A 493 -51.67 11.63 -25.90
N PRO A 494 -52.33 10.84 -26.77
CA PRO A 494 -53.04 11.39 -27.92
C PRO A 494 -54.35 12.05 -27.45
N GLU A 495 -54.59 13.28 -27.87
CA GLU A 495 -55.90 13.93 -27.71
C GLU A 495 -56.90 13.46 -28.78
N ALA A 496 -58.18 13.75 -28.55
CA ALA A 496 -59.28 13.17 -29.33
C ALA A 496 -59.43 13.80 -30.73
N LYS A 497 -59.90 12.98 -31.68
CA LYS A 497 -60.05 13.31 -33.09
C LYS A 497 -61.04 14.47 -33.34
N LYS A 498 -60.67 15.37 -34.25
CA LYS A 498 -61.40 15.52 -35.52
C LYS A 498 -60.50 16.06 -36.63
#